data_AF-A0A914SUX0-F1
#
_entry.id   AF-A0A914SUX0-F1
#
_cell.length_a   1.000
_cell.length_b   1.000
_cell.length_c   1.000
_cell.angle_alpha   90.00
_cell.angle_beta   90.00
_cell.angle_gamma   90.00
#
_symmetry.space_group_name_H-M   'P 1'
#
loop_
_entity.id
_entity.type
_entity.pdbx_description
1 polymer ?
#
loop_
_entity_poly.entity_id
_entity_poly.type
_entity_poly.pdbx_seq_one_letter_code
_entity_poly.pdbx_strand_id
1 'polypeptide(L)'
;MKFITIIGLFACISVVIGLKCVITSDDGSSTSNQPCNSKYCYTVSYNRQSDGVKTDETYHGCGDQISDDDVRPYNAKTCDEYGKTGTQKADRDGVHVELYCCTSDLCNSATTFSFLGIFAFVILSKVIFS
;
A
#
# COMPACT_ATOMS: atom_id res chain seq x y z
N MET A 1 22.55 -30.32 41.14
CA MET A 1 22.43 -30.34 39.66
C MET A 1 22.17 -28.91 39.22
N LYS A 2 23.07 -28.30 38.44
CA LYS A 2 22.98 -26.88 38.06
C LYS A 2 21.92 -26.72 36.95
N PHE A 3 21.00 -25.80 37.19
CA PHE A 3 19.91 -25.39 36.30
C PHE A 3 20.53 -24.76 35.04
N ILE A 4 20.39 -25.42 33.88
CA ILE A 4 20.88 -24.90 32.60
C ILE A 4 19.87 -23.85 32.12
N THR A 5 20.34 -22.62 31.94
CA THR A 5 19.57 -21.46 31.50
C THR A 5 19.17 -21.62 30.02
N ILE A 6 17.94 -22.02 29.75
CA ILE A 6 17.32 -22.03 28.41
C ILE A 6 16.85 -20.60 28.08
N ILE A 7 17.79 -19.66 27.92
CA ILE A 7 17.51 -18.30 27.41
C ILE A 7 18.36 -18.01 26.16
N GLY A 8 19.16 -18.98 25.70
CA GLY A 8 20.05 -18.84 24.55
C GLY A 8 19.53 -19.38 23.22
N LEU A 9 18.23 -19.71 23.08
CA LEU A 9 17.68 -20.32 21.86
C LEU A 9 16.52 -19.56 21.20
N PHE A 10 16.14 -18.38 21.73
CA PHE A 10 15.07 -17.54 21.15
C PHE A 10 15.59 -16.30 20.42
N ALA A 11 16.92 -16.13 20.31
CA ALA A 11 17.55 -14.97 19.66
C ALA A 11 17.94 -15.20 18.18
N CYS A 12 17.82 -16.42 17.65
CA CYS A 12 18.12 -16.71 16.23
C CYS A 12 16.87 -16.71 15.33
N ILE A 13 15.69 -16.50 15.89
CA ILE A 13 14.52 -16.11 15.11
C ILE A 13 14.57 -14.58 15.03
N SER A 14 15.57 -14.06 14.33
CA SER A 14 15.49 -12.75 13.71
C SER A 14 14.33 -12.81 12.73
N VAL A 15 13.12 -12.55 13.24
CA VAL A 15 11.95 -12.23 12.45
C VAL A 15 12.41 -11.09 11.55
N VAL A 16 12.66 -11.39 10.28
CA VAL A 16 12.63 -10.38 9.24
C VAL A 16 11.18 -9.91 9.28
N ILE A 17 10.92 -8.84 10.04
CA ILE A 17 9.63 -8.17 10.03
C ILE A 17 9.61 -7.47 8.67
N GLY A 18 9.32 -8.25 7.62
CA GLY A 18 9.06 -7.75 6.29
C GLY A 18 7.83 -6.87 6.35
N LEU A 19 7.88 -5.74 5.65
CA LEU A 19 6.76 -4.83 5.48
C LEU A 19 5.53 -5.63 5.03
N LYS A 20 4.39 -5.51 5.72
CA LYS A 20 3.15 -6.16 5.28
C LYS A 20 2.40 -5.23 4.35
N CYS A 21 1.99 -5.70 3.18
CA CYS A 21 1.19 -4.93 2.25
C CYS A 21 -0.11 -5.67 1.90
N VAL A 22 -1.10 -4.93 1.43
CA VAL A 22 -2.24 -5.49 0.72
C VAL A 22 -1.77 -5.86 -0.70
N ILE A 23 -2.09 -7.07 -1.15
CA ILE A 23 -1.77 -7.57 -2.49
C ILE A 23 -3.07 -7.96 -3.18
N THR A 24 -3.32 -7.39 -4.36
CA THR A 24 -4.42 -7.78 -5.25
C THR A 24 -4.03 -9.06 -6.00
N SER A 25 -4.95 -10.02 -6.14
CA SER A 25 -4.73 -11.23 -6.94
C SER A 25 -4.58 -10.89 -8.44
N ASP A 26 -3.91 -11.76 -9.20
CA ASP A 26 -3.62 -11.54 -10.64
C ASP A 26 -4.90 -11.31 -11.47
N ASP A 27 -6.03 -11.86 -11.04
CA ASP A 27 -7.34 -11.71 -11.67
C ASP A 27 -8.12 -10.47 -11.19
N GLY A 28 -7.55 -9.66 -10.28
CA GLY A 28 -8.17 -8.47 -9.72
C GLY A 28 -9.34 -8.76 -8.76
N SER A 29 -9.66 -10.02 -8.49
CA SER A 29 -10.92 -10.39 -7.81
C SER A 29 -10.86 -10.32 -6.29
N SER A 30 -9.65 -10.35 -5.72
CA SER A 30 -9.46 -10.43 -4.28
C SER A 30 -8.21 -9.68 -3.81
N THR A 31 -8.19 -9.35 -2.53
CA THR A 31 -7.02 -8.75 -1.86
C THR A 31 -6.64 -9.57 -0.65
N SER A 32 -5.35 -9.76 -0.42
CA SER A 32 -4.84 -10.46 0.77
C SER A 32 -3.70 -9.68 1.43
N ASN A 33 -3.54 -9.85 2.74
CA ASN A 33 -2.46 -9.24 3.51
C ASN A 33 -1.27 -10.18 3.52
N GLN A 34 -0.16 -9.78 2.90
CA GLN A 34 1.03 -10.63 2.79
C GLN A 34 2.29 -9.87 3.19
N PRO A 35 3.31 -10.56 3.73
CA PRO A 35 4.63 -9.98 3.93
C PRO A 35 5.31 -9.72 2.59
N CYS A 36 5.94 -8.56 2.45
CA CYS A 36 6.68 -8.12 1.28
C CYS A 36 8.17 -8.10 1.57
N ASN A 37 8.96 -8.47 0.56
CA ASN A 37 10.42 -8.32 0.57
C ASN A 37 10.84 -6.99 -0.09
N SER A 38 10.07 -5.93 0.13
CA SER A 38 10.31 -4.60 -0.42
C SER A 38 10.28 -3.54 0.68
N LYS A 39 10.88 -2.39 0.37
CA LYS A 39 10.84 -1.20 1.23
C LYS A 39 9.50 -0.48 1.16
N TYR A 40 8.73 -0.71 0.09
CA TYR A 40 7.49 0.02 -0.18
C TYR A 40 6.32 -0.94 -0.39
N CYS A 41 5.12 -0.49 -0.02
CA CYS A 41 3.86 -0.95 -0.56
C CYS A 41 3.41 0.06 -1.63
N TYR A 42 2.66 -0.40 -2.63
CA TYR A 42 2.04 0.48 -3.61
C TYR A 42 0.53 0.26 -3.75
N THR A 43 -0.14 1.32 -4.20
CA THR A 43 -1.48 1.28 -4.80
C THR A 43 -1.40 2.00 -6.14
N VAL A 44 -1.84 1.35 -7.21
CA VAL A 44 -1.97 1.99 -8.52
C VAL A 44 -3.44 1.99 -8.95
N SER A 45 -3.92 3.15 -9.37
CA SER A 45 -5.28 3.33 -9.87
C SER A 45 -5.24 3.80 -11.32
N TYR A 46 -5.89 3.06 -12.21
CA TYR A 46 -6.07 3.40 -13.61
C TYR A 46 -7.48 3.92 -13.81
N ASN A 47 -7.58 5.14 -14.32
CA ASN A 47 -8.83 5.76 -14.69
C ASN A 47 -8.87 5.90 -16.21
N ARG A 48 -9.69 5.09 -16.86
CA ARG A 48 -9.87 5.13 -18.31
C ARG A 48 -11.25 5.65 -18.64
N GLN A 49 -11.30 6.66 -19.50
CA GLN A 49 -12.56 7.11 -20.09
C GLN A 49 -12.56 6.77 -21.58
N SER A 50 -13.31 5.73 -21.97
CA SER A 50 -13.52 5.35 -23.38
C SER A 50 -15.01 5.36 -23.68
N ASP A 51 -15.41 6.06 -24.75
CA ASP A 51 -16.79 6.05 -25.26
C ASP A 51 -17.86 6.42 -24.22
N GLY A 52 -17.52 7.30 -23.28
CA GLY A 52 -18.41 7.75 -22.20
C GLY A 52 -18.54 6.76 -21.03
N VAL A 53 -17.89 5.59 -21.10
CA VAL A 53 -17.78 4.65 -19.98
C VAL A 53 -16.51 4.95 -19.20
N LYS A 54 -16.66 5.12 -17.88
CA LYS A 54 -15.55 5.30 -16.95
C LYS A 54 -15.21 3.95 -16.32
N THR A 55 -13.97 3.52 -16.49
CA THR A 55 -13.44 2.30 -15.87
C THR A 55 -12.36 2.70 -14.87
N ASP A 56 -12.60 2.34 -13.60
CA ASP A 56 -11.69 2.60 -12.49
C ASP A 56 -11.14 1.24 -12.02
N GLU A 57 -9.87 0.96 -12.32
CA GLU A 57 -9.18 -0.26 -11.87
C GLU A 57 -8.15 0.11 -10.81
N THR A 58 -8.07 -0.65 -9.72
CA THR A 58 -7.11 -0.40 -8.64
C THR A 58 -6.42 -1.68 -8.22
N TYR A 59 -5.10 -1.62 -8.14
CA TYR A 59 -4.24 -2.73 -7.78
C TYR A 59 -3.34 -2.34 -6.61
N HIS A 60 -3.10 -3.30 -5.73
CA HIS A 60 -2.26 -3.17 -4.55
C HIS A 60 -1.15 -4.21 -4.61
N GLY A 61 0.06 -3.87 -4.17
CA GLY A 61 1.14 -4.83 -4.11
C GLY A 61 2.38 -4.35 -3.36
N CYS A 62 3.44 -5.15 -3.44
CA CYS A 62 4.76 -4.81 -2.93
C CYS A 62 5.55 -3.96 -3.95
N GLY A 63 6.34 -2.99 -3.50
CA GLY A 63 7.03 -2.04 -4.39
C GLY A 63 8.04 -2.67 -5.36
N ASP A 64 8.51 -3.89 -5.11
CA ASP A 64 9.35 -4.69 -5.99
C ASP A 64 8.55 -5.48 -7.05
N GLN A 65 7.25 -5.63 -6.85
CA GLN A 65 6.35 -6.36 -7.76
C GLN A 65 5.76 -5.48 -8.86
N ILE A 66 5.80 -4.15 -8.70
CA ILE A 66 5.28 -3.25 -9.72
C ILE A 66 6.19 -3.32 -10.95
N SER A 67 5.63 -3.74 -12.09
CA SER A 67 6.40 -3.80 -13.32
C SER A 67 6.61 -2.39 -13.87
N ASP A 68 7.79 -2.15 -14.43
CA ASP A 68 8.03 -0.98 -15.28
C ASP A 68 6.98 -0.89 -16.41
N ASP A 69 6.53 -2.03 -16.94
CA ASP A 69 5.53 -2.09 -18.00
C ASP A 69 4.12 -1.68 -17.51
N ASP A 70 3.85 -1.71 -16.21
CA ASP A 70 2.55 -1.29 -15.65
C ASP A 70 2.47 0.24 -15.55
N VAL A 71 3.60 0.92 -15.26
CA VAL A 71 3.63 2.36 -14.95
C VAL A 71 4.36 3.23 -15.96
N ARG A 72 5.43 2.74 -16.61
CA ARG A 72 6.21 3.52 -17.57
C ARG A 72 5.45 3.90 -18.83
N PRO A 73 4.55 3.07 -19.41
CA PRO A 73 3.77 3.50 -20.56
C PRO A 73 3.03 4.81 -20.29
N TYR A 74 2.64 5.05 -19.04
CA TYR A 74 1.93 6.23 -18.57
C TYR A 74 2.83 7.35 -18.04
N ASN A 75 4.16 7.26 -18.21
CA ASN A 75 5.15 8.18 -17.63
C ASN A 75 5.17 8.24 -16.10
N ALA A 76 4.66 7.20 -15.41
CA ALA A 76 4.81 7.06 -13.97
C ALA A 76 6.12 6.30 -13.64
N LYS A 77 6.79 6.72 -12.56
CA LYS A 77 7.99 6.06 -12.03
C LYS A 77 7.58 5.01 -11.00
N THR A 78 8.34 3.92 -10.89
CA THR A 78 8.14 2.94 -9.81
C THR A 78 8.37 3.59 -8.43
N CYS A 79 7.94 2.93 -7.35
CA CYS A 79 8.13 3.47 -6.00
C CYS A 79 9.60 3.64 -5.63
N ASP A 80 10.46 2.73 -6.08
CA ASP A 80 11.91 2.83 -5.86
C ASP A 80 12.53 3.98 -6.66
N GLU A 81 12.10 4.20 -7.91
CA GLU A 81 12.55 5.31 -8.75
C GLU A 81 12.04 6.67 -8.25
N TYR A 82 10.83 6.71 -7.69
CA TYR A 82 10.27 7.93 -7.09
C TYR A 82 11.01 8.31 -5.80
N GLY A 83 11.47 7.30 -5.03
CA GLY A 83 12.30 7.47 -3.86
C GLY A 83 11.63 8.20 -2.69
N LYS A 84 10.31 8.40 -2.75
CA LYS A 84 9.51 9.11 -1.75
C LYS A 84 8.19 8.40 -1.51
N THR A 85 7.60 8.61 -0.34
CA THR A 85 6.21 8.23 -0.07
C THR A 85 5.25 9.30 -0.58
N GLY A 86 4.05 8.90 -1.00
CA GLY A 86 3.02 9.80 -1.52
C GLY A 86 2.51 9.39 -2.90
N THR A 87 1.62 10.21 -3.45
CA THR A 87 0.93 9.95 -4.73
C THR A 87 1.65 10.66 -5.88
N GLN A 88 1.95 9.89 -6.92
CA GLN A 88 2.33 10.37 -8.24
C GLN A 88 1.11 10.29 -9.15
N LYS A 89 0.93 11.29 -10.00
CA LYS A 89 -0.09 11.30 -11.04
C LYS A 89 0.58 11.37 -12.39
N ALA A 90 0.10 10.59 -13.33
CA ALA A 90 0.60 10.59 -14.69
C ALA A 90 -0.56 10.41 -15.66
N ASP A 91 -0.47 11.06 -16.82
CA ASP A 91 -1.54 11.13 -17.80
C ASP A 91 -0.98 10.83 -19.19
N ARG A 92 -1.61 9.89 -19.89
CA ARG A 92 -1.29 9.61 -21.29
C ARG A 92 -2.48 8.99 -22.02
N ASP A 93 -2.74 9.44 -23.25
CA ASP A 93 -3.73 8.85 -24.17
C ASP A 93 -5.13 8.67 -23.55
N GLY A 94 -5.55 9.62 -22.68
CA GLY A 94 -6.84 9.59 -22.00
C GLY A 94 -6.94 8.62 -20.81
N VAL A 95 -5.81 8.04 -20.39
CA VAL A 95 -5.70 7.22 -19.18
C VAL A 95 -4.99 8.05 -18.10
N HIS A 96 -5.67 8.25 -16.97
CA HIS A 96 -5.11 8.87 -15.78
C HIS A 96 -4.65 7.79 -14.81
N VAL A 97 -3.38 7.80 -14.45
CA VAL A 97 -2.75 6.84 -13.56
C VAL A 97 -2.33 7.53 -12.28
N GLU A 98 -2.80 7.03 -11.15
CA GLU A 98 -2.36 7.46 -9.82
C GLU A 98 -1.59 6.33 -9.14
N LEU A 99 -0.31 6.56 -8.85
CA LEU A 99 0.54 5.62 -8.11
C LEU A 99 0.83 6.18 -6.72
N TYR A 100 0.38 5.51 -5.68
CA TYR A 100 0.69 5.82 -4.30
C TYR A 100 1.72 4.83 -3.73
N CYS A 101 2.79 5.36 -3.14
CA CYS A 101 3.85 4.58 -2.50
C CYS A 101 3.94 4.89 -1.01
N CYS A 102 4.14 3.88 -0.17
CA CYS A 102 4.22 4.04 1.28
C CYS A 102 5.08 2.95 1.93
N THR A 103 5.55 3.15 3.16
CA THR A 103 6.55 2.27 3.83
C THR A 103 6.08 1.71 5.17
N SER A 104 4.79 1.81 5.48
CA SER A 104 4.21 1.34 6.74
C SER A 104 3.33 0.11 6.50
N ASP A 105 3.17 -0.75 7.50
CA ASP A 105 2.33 -1.94 7.35
C ASP A 105 0.90 -1.58 6.92
N LEU A 106 0.44 -2.24 5.84
CA LEU A 106 -0.90 -2.13 5.26
C LEU A 106 -1.28 -0.70 4.84
N CYS A 107 -0.29 0.18 4.65
CA CYS A 107 -0.51 1.58 4.28
C CYS A 107 -1.18 1.75 2.92
N ASN A 108 -1.07 0.74 2.05
CA ASN A 108 -1.70 0.70 0.74
C ASN A 108 -3.14 0.15 0.77
N SER A 109 -3.67 -0.21 1.95
CA SER A 109 -5.07 -0.57 2.10
C SER A 109 -5.97 0.63 1.83
N ALA A 110 -6.98 0.47 0.96
CA ALA A 110 -8.02 1.47 0.71
C ALA A 110 -8.72 1.94 2.00
N THR A 111 -8.72 1.09 3.03
CA THR A 111 -9.36 1.34 4.34
C THR A 111 -8.67 2.43 5.16
N THR A 112 -7.41 2.77 4.89
CA THR A 112 -6.64 3.71 5.71
C THR A 112 -7.07 5.17 5.49
N PHE A 113 -7.81 5.47 4.41
CA PHE A 113 -8.32 6.82 4.13
C PHE A 113 -9.57 7.21 4.93
N SER A 114 -10.18 6.34 5.75
CA SER A 114 -11.56 6.59 6.25
C SER A 114 -11.86 6.36 7.74
N PHE A 115 -10.87 6.35 8.67
CA PHE A 115 -11.20 6.17 10.11
C PHE A 115 -10.64 7.22 11.09
N LEU A 116 -9.50 7.86 10.79
CA LEU A 116 -8.94 8.88 11.69
C LEU A 116 -9.76 10.19 11.72
N GLY A 117 -10.49 10.50 10.63
CA GLY A 117 -11.35 11.68 10.58
C GLY A 117 -12.63 11.57 11.42
N ILE A 118 -13.21 10.36 11.51
CA ILE A 118 -14.48 10.16 12.22
C ILE A 118 -14.27 10.13 13.74
N PHE A 119 -13.20 9.50 14.22
CA PHE A 119 -12.95 9.39 15.66
C PHE A 119 -12.59 10.73 16.33
N ALA A 120 -11.88 11.63 15.63
CA ALA A 120 -11.55 12.96 16.15
C ALA A 120 -12.79 13.86 16.29
N PHE A 121 -13.75 13.77 15.37
CA PHE A 121 -14.98 14.58 15.42
C PHE A 121 -15.94 14.12 16.53
N VAL A 122 -16.02 12.81 16.80
CA VAL A 122 -16.84 12.26 17.91
C VAL A 122 -16.29 12.66 19.28
N ILE A 123 -14.97 12.79 19.43
CA ILE A 123 -14.36 13.21 20.70
C ILE A 123 -14.55 14.72 20.93
N LEU A 124 -14.30 15.55 19.91
CA LEU A 124 -14.43 17.02 20.04
C LEU A 124 -15.88 17.48 20.25
N SER A 125 -16.86 16.84 19.60
CA SER A 125 -18.27 17.15 19.81
C SER A 125 -18.72 16.89 21.26
N LYS A 126 -18.11 15.92 21.97
CA LYS A 126 -18.42 15.69 23.39
C LYS A 126 -17.84 16.74 24.35
N VAL A 127 -16.76 17.43 23.97
CA VAL A 127 -16.11 18.45 24.81
C VAL A 127 -16.81 19.82 24.69
N ILE A 128 -17.39 20.14 23.54
CA ILE A 128 -18.00 21.46 23.27
C ILE A 128 -19.46 21.53 23.77
N PHE A 129 -20.17 20.40 23.82
CA PHE A 129 -21.59 20.34 24.20
C PHE A 129 -21.84 19.78 25.62
N SER A 130 -20.84 19.84 26.51
CA SER A 130 -21.01 19.65 27.96
C SER A 130 -20.93 20.98 28.69
#